data_AF-A0A1Q7LBX9-F1
#
_entry.id   AF-A0A1Q7LBX9-F1
#
_cell.length_a   1.000
_cell.length_b   1.000
_cell.length_c   1.000
_cell.angle_alpha   90.00
_cell.angle_beta   90.00
_cell.angle_gamma   90.00
#
_symmetry.space_group_name_H-M   'P 1'
#
loop_
_entity.id
_entity.type
_entity.pdbx_description
1 polymer ?
#
loop_
_entity_poly.entity_id
_entity_poly.type
_entity_poly.pdbx_seq_one_letter_code
_entity_poly.pdbx_strand_id
1 'polypeptide(L)' 'MDDRLGTLEPGKLADVLVVDGRPDERLDDLAKVDLVIRDGYSVVQGGRVVIPRHAVAQPAEKAP' A
#
# COMPACT_ATOMS: atom_id res chain seq x y z
N MET A 1 -19.08 -3.87 7.04
CA MET A 1 -17.89 -3.27 6.40
C MET A 1 -17.13 -2.56 7.50
N ASP A 2 -15.88 -2.96 7.72
CA ASP A 2 -15.04 -2.55 8.85
C ASP A 2 -14.44 -1.16 8.57
N ASP A 3 -14.43 -0.26 9.57
CA ASP A 3 -14.06 1.17 9.44
C ASP A 3 -12.57 1.40 9.06
N ARG A 4 -11.83 0.33 8.81
CA ARG A 4 -10.38 0.29 8.60
C ARG A 4 -9.94 0.35 7.14
N LEU A 5 -10.86 0.20 6.18
CA LEU A 5 -10.56 0.14 4.74
C LEU A 5 -11.38 1.17 3.96
N GLY A 6 -10.75 1.92 3.07
CA GLY A 6 -11.42 2.86 2.17
C GLY A 6 -10.68 4.18 1.98
N THR A 7 -10.82 5.10 2.93
CA THR A 7 -10.21 6.45 2.86
C THR A 7 -8.79 6.48 3.45
N LEU A 8 -7.98 7.44 3.00
CA LEU A 8 -6.64 7.69 3.56
C LEU A 8 -6.75 8.54 4.83
N GLU A 9 -6.85 7.88 5.98
CA GLU A 9 -6.93 8.51 7.30
C GLU A 9 -5.95 7.84 8.27
N PRO A 10 -5.35 8.59 9.21
CA PRO A 10 -4.54 8.00 10.27
C PRO A 10 -5.32 6.94 11.07
N GLY A 11 -4.67 5.82 11.38
CA GLY A 11 -5.26 4.71 12.14
C GLY A 11 -5.99 3.66 11.29
N LYS A 12 -6.11 3.87 9.97
CA LYS A 12 -6.61 2.86 9.01
C LYS A 12 -5.48 1.98 8.46
N LEU A 13 -5.87 0.92 7.73
CA LEU A 13 -4.91 0.07 7.03
C LEU A 13 -4.13 0.89 5.99
N ALA A 14 -2.82 0.65 5.93
CA ALA A 14 -1.93 1.33 5.01
C ALA A 14 -1.99 0.69 3.61
N ASP A 15 -3.18 0.69 3.02
CA ASP A 15 -3.43 0.24 1.66
C ASP A 15 -3.47 1.46 0.73
N VAL A 16 -2.45 1.59 -0.12
CA VAL A 16 -2.27 2.76 -1.00
C VAL A 16 -1.89 2.30 -2.40
N LEU A 17 -2.56 2.88 -3.39
CA LEU A 17 -2.24 2.75 -4.81
C LEU A 17 -1.73 4.10 -5.33
N VAL A 18 -0.58 4.08 -6.01
CA VAL A 18 -0.04 5.23 -6.74
C VAL A 18 -0.07 4.91 -8.23
N VAL A 19 -0.63 5.81 -9.02
CA VAL A 19 -0.71 5.72 -10.48
C VAL A 19 -0.05 6.92 -11.14
N ASP A 20 0.56 6.70 -12.30
CA ASP A 20 1.12 7.76 -13.15
C ASP A 20 0.05 8.28 -14.12
N GLY A 21 -0.86 9.10 -13.60
CA GLY A 21 -1.96 9.68 -14.38
C GLY A 21 -2.97 10.43 -13.52
N ARG A 22 -4.12 10.75 -14.12
CA ARG A 22 -5.22 11.46 -13.47
C ARG A 22 -6.48 10.59 -13.48
N PRO A 23 -6.59 9.61 -12.56
CA PRO A 23 -7.72 8.67 -12.54
C PRO A 23 -9.07 9.35 -12.25
N ASP A 24 -9.03 10.54 -11.65
CA ASP A 24 -10.17 11.43 -11.41
C ASP A 24 -10.70 12.11 -12.69
N GLU A 25 -9.82 12.35 -13.66
CA GLU A 25 -10.17 12.92 -14.97
C GLU A 25 -10.39 11.81 -16.02
N ARG A 26 -9.62 10.72 -15.95
CA ARG A 26 -9.56 9.64 -16.94
C ARG A 26 -9.47 8.28 -16.24
N LEU A 27 -10.56 7.53 -16.27
CA LEU A 27 -10.65 6.24 -15.56
C LEU A 27 -9.56 5.23 -15.99
N ASP A 28 -9.16 5.22 -17.27
CA ASP A 28 -8.13 4.32 -17.79
C ASP A 28 -6.75 4.52 -17.12
N ASP A 29 -6.50 5.69 -16.54
CA ASP A 29 -5.25 5.99 -15.86
C ASP A 29 -5.09 5.17 -14.56
N LEU A 30 -6.18 4.59 -14.02
CA LEU A 30 -6.09 3.62 -12.92
C LEU A 30 -5.19 2.42 -13.24
N ALA A 31 -5.05 2.05 -14.51
CA ALA A 31 -4.20 0.94 -14.93
C ALA A 31 -2.70 1.29 -14.95
N LYS A 32 -2.33 2.58 -14.86
CA LYS A 32 -0.94 3.05 -14.91
C LYS A 32 -0.27 2.97 -13.54
N VAL A 33 -0.29 1.77 -12.95
CA VAL A 33 0.17 1.51 -11.59
C VAL A 33 1.70 1.62 -11.49
N ASP A 34 2.19 2.43 -10.56
CA ASP A 34 3.63 2.59 -10.27
C ASP A 34 4.03 1.93 -8.95
N LEU A 35 3.28 2.21 -7.87
CA LEU A 35 3.53 1.70 -6.51
C LEU A 35 2.23 1.18 -5.89
N VAL A 36 2.34 0.02 -5.23
CA VAL A 36 1.28 -0.55 -4.40
C VAL A 36 1.84 -0.86 -3.03
N ILE A 37 1.22 -0.33 -1.99
CA ILE A 37 1.48 -0.65 -0.59
C ILE A 37 0.27 -1.41 -0.07
N ARG A 38 0.50 -2.59 0.50
CA ARG A 38 -0.54 -3.41 1.15
C ARG A 38 -0.12 -3.72 2.57
N ASP A 39 -0.97 -3.43 3.54
CA ASP A 39 -0.66 -3.61 4.97
C ASP A 39 0.68 -2.95 5.39
N GLY A 40 1.06 -1.85 4.73
CA GLY A 40 2.35 -1.17 4.97
C GLY A 40 3.56 -1.76 4.24
N TYR A 41 3.41 -2.81 3.45
CA TYR A 41 4.49 -3.41 2.64
C TYR A 41 4.34 -3.04 1.16
N SER A 42 5.43 -2.59 0.53
CA SER A 42 5.45 -2.38 -0.91
C SER A 42 5.42 -3.73 -1.65
N VAL A 43 4.41 -3.94 -2.49
CA VAL A 43 4.24 -5.16 -3.30
C VAL A 43 4.39 -4.90 -4.81
N VAL A 44 4.31 -3.64 -5.24
CA VAL A 44 4.67 -3.18 -6.59
C VAL A 44 5.57 -1.96 -6.47
N GLN A 45 6.63 -1.89 -7.28
CA GLN A 45 7.49 -0.71 -7.42
C GLN A 45 7.93 -0.56 -8.89
N GLY A 46 7.85 0.66 -9.43
CA GLY A 46 8.20 0.93 -10.82
C GLY A 46 7.40 0.08 -11.81
N GLY A 47 6.12 -0.16 -11.49
CA GLY A 47 5.21 -1.01 -12.27
C GLY A 47 5.54 -2.50 -12.26
N ARG A 48 6.45 -2.97 -11.39
CA ARG A 48 6.85 -4.38 -11.29
C ARG A 48 6.47 -4.96 -9.94
N VAL A 49 5.95 -6.19 -9.94
CA VAL A 49 5.71 -6.93 -8.70
C VAL A 49 7.05 -7.18 -8.01
N VAL A 50 7.14 -6.77 -6.74
CA VAL A 50 8.29 -7.01 -5.89
C VAL A 50 7.92 -7.99 -4.79
N ILE A 51 8.79 -8.97 -4.54
CA ILE A 51 8.64 -9.90 -3.43
C ILE A 51 9.55 -9.37 -2.32
N PRO A 52 9.01 -8.71 -1.28
CA PRO A 52 9.84 -8.25 -0.19
C PRO A 52 10.53 -9.44 0.48
N ARG A 53 11.83 -9.27 0.77
CA ARG A 53 12.54 -10.22 1.65
C ARG A 53 11.81 -10.23 2.99
N HIS A 54 11.55 -11.42 3.51
CA HIS A 54 10.92 -11.60 4.82
C HIS A 54 11.65 -10.75 5.88
N ALA A 55 11.01 -9.68 6.32
CA ALA A 55 11.45 -8.92 7.48
C ALA A 55 10.79 -9.59 8.68
N VAL A 56 11.56 -10.41 9.42
CA VAL A 56 11.12 -10.91 10.71
C VAL A 56 10.89 -9.67 11.57
N ALA A 57 9.64 -9.36 11.91
CA ALA A 57 9.36 -8.31 12.87
C ALA A 57 10.19 -8.63 14.12
N GLN A 58 11.12 -7.76 14.49
CA GLN A 58 11.85 -7.91 15.74
C GLN A 58 10.80 -8.06 16.83
N PRO A 59 10.82 -9.16 17.62
CA PRO A 59 9.82 -9.38 18.65
C PRO A 59 9.81 -8.15 19.53
N ALA A 60 8.63 -7.54 19.70
CA ALA A 60 8.45 -6.40 20.57
C ALA A 60 9.16 -6.69 21.89
N GLU A 61 10.17 -5.88 22.19
CA GLU A 61 10.90 -5.94 23.45
C GLU A 61 9.85 -5.88 24.56
N LYS A 62 9.66 -6.99 25.26
CA LYS A 62 8.74 -7.05 26.38
C LYS A 62 9.27 -6.08 27.43
N ALA A 63 8.59 -4.95 27.59
CA ALA A 63 8.88 -4.01 28.65
C ALA A 63 8.72 -4.71 30.03
N PRO A 64 9.62 -4.42 30.99
CA PRO A 64 9.67 -5.07 32.31
C PRO A 64 8.47 -4.74 33.20
#